data_AF-A0A8C5LSL9-F1
#
_entry.id   AF-A0A8C5LSL9-F1
#
_cell.length_a   1.000
_cell.length_b   1.000
_cell.length_c   1.000
_cell.angle_alpha   90.00
_cell.angle_beta   90.00
_cell.angle_gamma   90.00
#
_symmetry.space_group_name_H-M   'P 1'
#
loop_
_entity.id
_entity.type
_entity.pdbx_description
1 polymer ?
#
loop_
_entity_poly.entity_id
_entity_poly.type
_entity_poly.pdbx_seq_one_letter_code
_entity_poly.pdbx_strand_id
1 'polypeptide(L)'
;MGLPEGWATLPGVSILLSMLCRFMVSSNHFSDNQVVLLDTTTAIGELGWKTYPVNGWDAITEMDEYNRPIHTYQVCNVMEANQNNWLRTNWISRDAAQKVFVEMKFTLRDCNSIPWVVGTCKETFNLYYMESEDAHAVKFKPTQYSKIDTIAADESFTQMDLGDRILKLNTEVREVGPITKKGFYLAFQDIGACIALVSVRVYYKKCPYMVRNLAMFPDTIPRVDSSSLVEVRGSCIKYAEERDTPKLYCGADGDWLVPLGRCVCSVGYEEVDGSCQDRMSAHSLEIESGRHRQTYKPRENRLCQHCDQGALEDEVHFLLQCPKYSALRETHFQRLSALIPDFTSIEETRKLHIILGEEEPAVKISAQYVTECHRLRGT
;
A
#
# COMPACT_ATOMS: atom_id res chain seq x y z
N MET A 1 67.69 -14.26 17.59
CA MET A 1 67.54 -13.70 16.24
C MET A 1 66.44 -12.66 16.33
N GLY A 2 66.82 -11.39 16.25
CA GLY A 2 65.90 -10.27 16.39
C GLY A 2 65.04 -10.08 15.15
N LEU A 3 63.78 -9.70 15.37
CA LEU A 3 62.92 -9.10 14.35
C LEU A 3 63.04 -7.58 14.51
N PRO A 4 63.39 -6.83 13.46
CA PRO A 4 63.43 -5.38 13.55
C PRO A 4 62.06 -4.76 13.28
N GLU A 5 61.91 -3.62 13.93
CA GLU A 5 60.81 -2.68 13.98
C GLU A 5 60.58 -1.94 12.65
N GLY A 6 59.33 -1.53 12.42
CA GLY A 6 59.06 -0.17 11.93
C GLY A 6 57.80 0.01 11.09
N TRP A 7 57.03 1.10 11.20
CA TRP A 7 57.09 2.32 11.99
C TRP A 7 55.66 2.76 12.32
N ALA A 8 55.47 3.36 13.49
CA ALA A 8 54.26 4.09 13.85
C ALA A 8 54.60 5.57 14.01
N THR A 9 53.96 6.46 13.23
CA THR A 9 53.76 7.89 13.55
C THR A 9 52.61 8.49 12.72
N LEU A 10 51.43 8.61 13.36
CA LEU A 10 50.45 9.73 13.47
C LEU A 10 50.43 10.89 12.42
N PRO A 11 49.42 11.80 12.43
CA PRO A 11 47.96 11.66 12.35
C PRO A 11 47.32 12.62 11.29
N GLY A 12 46.07 12.35 10.86
CA GLY A 12 45.15 13.38 10.37
C GLY A 12 44.96 13.51 8.86
N VAL A 13 43.86 12.97 8.35
CA VAL A 13 42.97 13.65 7.40
C VAL A 13 41.55 13.16 7.67
N SER A 14 40.72 14.07 8.18
CA SER A 14 39.26 13.93 8.21
C SER A 14 38.73 14.35 6.84
N ILE A 15 37.59 13.78 6.44
CA ILE A 15 36.65 14.20 5.38
C ILE A 15 36.72 13.42 4.05
N LEU A 16 35.53 12.94 3.65
CA LEU A 16 35.08 12.35 2.37
C LEU A 16 35.27 10.85 2.13
N LEU A 17 34.36 10.04 2.70
CA LEU A 17 33.57 9.08 1.90
C LEU A 17 32.28 8.67 2.63
N SER A 18 31.37 9.63 2.84
CA SER A 18 29.98 9.37 3.24
C SER A 18 29.05 9.58 2.05
N MET A 19 29.13 8.68 1.06
CA MET A 19 28.05 8.45 0.10
C MET A 19 28.10 7.00 -0.35
N LEU A 20 26.92 6.37 -0.38
CA LEU A 20 26.65 4.98 -0.79
C LEU A 20 26.76 3.91 0.30
N CYS A 21 26.08 4.15 1.42
CA CYS A 21 25.33 3.06 2.06
C CYS A 21 23.87 3.49 2.09
N ARG A 22 23.22 3.48 0.92
CA ARG A 22 21.76 3.52 0.85
C ARG A 22 21.27 2.27 1.56
N PHE A 23 20.55 2.49 2.64
CA PHE A 23 19.62 1.55 3.24
C PHE A 23 18.98 0.66 2.17
N MET A 24 19.47 -0.57 2.02
CA MET A 24 18.58 -1.67 1.65
C MET A 24 17.96 -2.16 2.96
N VAL A 25 17.00 -1.38 3.46
CA VAL A 25 15.90 -2.00 4.19
C VAL A 25 15.14 -2.72 3.11
N SER A 26 15.34 -4.04 3.01
CA SER A 26 14.38 -4.91 2.36
C SER A 26 13.09 -4.77 3.14
N SER A 27 12.28 -3.78 2.79
CA SER A 27 10.87 -3.77 3.14
C SER A 27 10.32 -5.07 2.59
N ASN A 28 9.91 -5.97 3.49
CA ASN A 28 8.99 -7.03 3.13
C ASN A 28 7.87 -6.35 2.35
N HIS A 29 7.88 -6.50 1.03
CA HIS A 29 6.85 -5.98 0.14
C HIS A 29 5.61 -6.81 0.45
N PHE A 30 4.90 -6.47 1.53
CA PHE A 30 3.47 -6.71 1.58
C PHE A 30 2.94 -5.95 0.38
N SER A 31 2.53 -6.71 -0.62
CA SER A 31 1.85 -6.14 -1.77
C SER A 31 0.59 -5.46 -1.21
N ASP A 32 0.49 -4.13 -1.33
CA ASP A 32 -0.62 -3.32 -0.82
C ASP A 32 -1.99 -3.76 -1.39
N ASN A 33 -1.96 -4.57 -2.45
CA ASN A 33 -3.11 -5.21 -3.05
C ASN A 33 -3.58 -6.50 -2.33
N GLN A 34 -2.96 -6.95 -1.23
CA GLN A 34 -3.38 -8.14 -0.48
C GLN A 34 -3.83 -7.81 0.95
N VAL A 35 -5.00 -8.30 1.34
CA VAL A 35 -5.50 -8.20 2.71
C VAL A 35 -5.52 -9.59 3.34
N VAL A 36 -4.73 -9.76 4.39
CA VAL A 36 -4.53 -11.05 5.08
C VAL A 36 -5.67 -11.29 6.07
N LEU A 37 -6.33 -12.45 5.94
CA LEU A 37 -7.39 -12.93 6.84
C LEU A 37 -6.85 -13.92 7.89
N LEU A 38 -5.80 -14.67 7.54
CA LEU A 38 -5.11 -15.62 8.42
C LEU A 38 -3.65 -15.74 7.98
N ASP A 39 -2.72 -15.72 8.91
CA ASP A 39 -1.32 -16.04 8.67
C ASP A 39 -0.73 -16.75 9.89
N THR A 40 -0.49 -18.05 9.75
CA THR A 40 0.01 -18.89 10.86
C THR A 40 1.44 -18.53 11.27
N THR A 41 2.22 -17.86 10.44
CA THR A 41 3.61 -17.46 10.76
C THR A 41 3.68 -16.30 11.75
N THR A 42 2.57 -15.56 11.88
CA THR A 42 2.47 -14.39 12.78
C THR A 42 1.75 -14.69 14.08
N ALA A 43 1.29 -15.94 14.27
CA ALA A 43 0.53 -16.33 15.44
C ALA A 43 1.42 -16.32 16.70
N ILE A 44 1.01 -15.56 17.71
CA ILE A 44 1.67 -15.49 19.01
C ILE A 44 1.02 -16.54 19.92
N GLY A 45 1.49 -17.80 19.81
CA GLY A 45 0.98 -18.94 20.60
C GLY A 45 0.25 -19.99 19.77
N GLU A 46 -0.31 -21.00 20.45
CA GLU A 46 -0.96 -22.14 19.79
C GLU A 46 -2.10 -21.72 18.86
N LEU A 47 -2.10 -22.27 17.64
CA LEU A 47 -3.13 -21.98 16.62
C LEU A 47 -4.53 -22.47 17.03
N GLY A 48 -4.62 -23.46 17.92
CA GLY A 48 -5.88 -23.99 18.44
C GLY A 48 -6.76 -24.71 17.41
N TRP A 49 -6.19 -25.15 16.29
CA TRP A 49 -6.93 -25.90 15.28
C TRP A 49 -7.33 -27.28 15.79
N LYS A 50 -8.47 -27.77 15.30
CA LYS A 50 -9.09 -28.99 15.81
C LYS A 50 -8.81 -30.17 14.90
N THR A 51 -8.52 -31.33 15.49
CA THR A 51 -8.20 -32.57 14.78
C THR A 51 -9.31 -33.60 14.92
N TYR A 52 -9.57 -34.34 13.84
CA TYR A 52 -10.59 -35.39 13.78
C TYR A 52 -10.06 -36.59 12.97
N PRO A 53 -9.84 -37.76 13.59
CA PRO A 53 -9.95 -38.03 15.03
C PRO A 53 -8.96 -37.19 15.85
N VAL A 54 -9.18 -37.14 17.17
CA VAL A 54 -8.24 -36.50 18.10
C VAL A 54 -6.87 -37.15 17.92
N ASN A 55 -5.82 -36.32 17.78
CA ASN A 55 -4.44 -36.73 17.49
C ASN A 55 -4.22 -37.37 16.10
N GLY A 56 -5.13 -37.18 15.14
CA GLY A 56 -4.87 -37.54 13.75
C GLY A 56 -3.81 -36.64 13.08
N TRP A 57 -3.63 -35.43 13.61
CA TRP A 57 -2.57 -34.50 13.27
C TRP A 57 -1.91 -34.02 14.56
N ASP A 58 -0.59 -33.90 14.54
CA ASP A 58 0.20 -33.42 15.67
C ASP A 58 0.60 -31.96 15.45
N ALA A 59 0.35 -31.12 16.46
CA ALA A 59 0.84 -29.75 16.48
C ALA A 59 2.29 -29.74 17.00
N ILE A 60 3.21 -29.17 16.22
CA ILE A 60 4.63 -29.07 16.56
C ILE A 60 5.05 -27.61 16.50
N THR A 61 5.97 -27.23 17.40
CA THR A 61 6.64 -25.93 17.31
C THR A 61 8.04 -26.16 16.73
N GLU A 62 8.29 -25.58 15.57
CA GLU A 62 9.58 -25.59 14.88
C GLU A 62 10.22 -24.19 14.93
N MET A 63 11.49 -24.07 14.53
CA MET A 63 12.16 -22.76 14.39
C MET A 63 12.33 -22.44 12.92
N ASP A 64 11.96 -21.23 12.50
CA ASP A 64 12.23 -20.75 11.15
C ASP A 64 13.72 -20.40 10.95
N GLU A 65 14.08 -19.98 9.73
CA GLU A 65 15.43 -19.55 9.36
C GLU A 65 15.97 -18.36 10.19
N TYR A 66 15.09 -17.62 10.88
CA TYR A 66 15.40 -16.50 11.74
C TYR A 66 15.33 -16.85 13.24
N ASN A 67 15.26 -18.14 13.58
CA ASN A 67 15.10 -18.67 14.95
C ASN A 67 13.83 -18.17 15.65
N ARG A 68 12.76 -17.90 14.89
CA ARG A 68 11.45 -17.59 15.46
C ARG A 68 10.64 -18.88 15.56
N PRO A 69 9.92 -19.10 16.66
CA PRO A 69 9.05 -20.27 16.78
C PRO A 69 7.90 -20.15 15.77
N ILE A 70 7.72 -21.20 14.98
CA ILE A 70 6.61 -21.37 14.05
C ILE A 70 5.79 -22.58 14.47
N HIS A 71 4.47 -22.50 14.33
CA HIS A 71 3.55 -23.58 14.69
C HIS A 71 3.17 -24.37 13.43
N THR A 72 3.63 -25.61 13.36
CA THR A 72 3.40 -26.54 12.24
C THR A 72 2.43 -27.65 12.63
N TYR A 73 1.81 -28.28 11.65
CA TYR A 73 0.98 -29.47 11.84
C TYR A 73 1.49 -30.61 10.99
N GLN A 74 1.76 -31.78 11.58
CA GLN A 74 2.27 -32.94 10.87
C GLN A 74 1.37 -34.18 11.01
N VAL A 75 1.46 -35.07 10.04
CA VAL A 75 0.87 -36.42 10.08
C VAL A 75 1.73 -37.36 9.23
N CYS A 76 1.95 -38.59 9.70
CA CYS A 76 2.75 -39.59 9.00
C CYS A 76 2.29 -41.03 9.29
N ASN A 77 0.97 -41.27 9.19
CA ASN A 77 0.36 -42.59 9.45
C ASN A 77 0.37 -43.51 8.22
N VAL A 78 1.49 -43.53 7.49
CA VAL A 78 1.65 -44.19 6.18
C VAL A 78 1.57 -45.72 6.20
N MET A 79 1.76 -46.33 7.38
CA MET A 79 1.72 -47.80 7.55
C MET A 79 0.28 -48.33 7.64
N GLU A 80 -0.68 -47.48 7.94
CA GLU A 80 -2.06 -47.86 8.16
C GLU A 80 -2.89 -47.64 6.89
N ALA A 81 -3.75 -48.60 6.54
CA ALA A 81 -4.70 -48.44 5.44
C ALA A 81 -5.90 -47.58 5.87
N ASN A 82 -6.63 -47.02 4.88
CA ASN A 82 -7.89 -46.29 5.08
C ASN A 82 -7.79 -45.09 6.04
N GLN A 83 -6.67 -44.36 6.00
CA GLN A 83 -6.50 -43.13 6.76
C GLN A 83 -7.52 -42.06 6.35
N ASN A 84 -7.91 -41.24 7.32
CA ASN A 84 -8.88 -40.16 7.14
C ASN A 84 -8.72 -39.10 8.25
N ASN A 85 -7.56 -38.45 8.28
CA ASN A 85 -7.19 -37.52 9.34
C ASN A 85 -7.51 -36.09 8.93
N TRP A 86 -8.41 -35.43 9.64
CA TRP A 86 -8.82 -34.05 9.37
C TRP A 86 -8.18 -33.08 10.35
N LEU A 87 -7.64 -32.00 9.82
CA LEU A 87 -7.22 -30.82 10.55
C LEU A 87 -8.10 -29.65 10.11
N ARG A 88 -8.76 -28.98 11.06
CA ARG A 88 -9.68 -27.87 10.77
C ARG A 88 -9.21 -26.59 11.44
N THR A 89 -9.15 -25.51 10.68
CA THR A 89 -8.82 -24.18 11.19
C THR A 89 -9.86 -23.66 12.20
N ASN A 90 -9.52 -22.55 12.85
CA ASN A 90 -10.52 -21.69 13.48
C ASN A 90 -11.39 -21.02 12.41
N TRP A 91 -12.47 -20.37 12.85
CA TRP A 91 -13.34 -19.61 11.96
C TRP A 91 -12.58 -18.38 11.46
N ILE A 92 -12.61 -18.17 10.15
CA ILE A 92 -11.97 -17.05 9.46
C ILE A 92 -13.06 -16.10 9.00
N SER A 93 -12.99 -14.84 9.44
CA SER A 93 -13.88 -13.78 8.94
C SER A 93 -13.64 -13.60 7.45
N ARG A 94 -14.70 -13.46 6.64
CA ARG A 94 -14.51 -13.14 5.21
C ARG A 94 -14.18 -11.67 4.99
N ASP A 95 -14.48 -10.80 5.94
CA ASP A 95 -14.45 -9.34 5.79
C ASP A 95 -15.12 -8.87 4.48
N ALA A 96 -14.40 -8.18 3.60
CA ALA A 96 -14.91 -7.73 2.30
C ALA A 96 -14.69 -8.77 1.18
N ALA A 97 -14.02 -9.88 1.45
CA ALA A 97 -13.67 -10.87 0.45
C ALA A 97 -14.92 -11.53 -0.15
N GLN A 98 -14.92 -11.66 -1.48
CA GLN A 98 -15.80 -12.57 -2.21
C GLN A 98 -15.04 -13.77 -2.75
N LYS A 99 -13.72 -13.65 -2.93
CA LYS A 99 -12.80 -14.71 -3.30
C LYS A 99 -11.58 -14.59 -2.40
N VAL A 100 -11.05 -15.71 -1.93
CA VAL A 100 -9.83 -15.77 -1.13
C VAL A 100 -8.81 -16.69 -1.80
N PHE A 101 -7.55 -16.46 -1.47
CA PHE A 101 -6.41 -17.25 -1.89
C PHE A 101 -5.88 -17.95 -0.65
N VAL A 102 -5.73 -19.27 -0.73
CA VAL A 102 -5.16 -20.12 0.31
C VAL A 102 -3.77 -20.53 -0.15
N GLU A 103 -2.76 -19.90 0.42
CA GLU A 103 -1.35 -20.25 0.24
C GLU A 103 -0.93 -21.22 1.34
N MET A 104 -0.42 -22.38 0.94
CA MET A 104 0.03 -23.45 1.82
C MET A 104 1.50 -23.70 1.57
N LYS A 105 2.30 -23.67 2.63
CA LYS A 105 3.68 -24.14 2.60
C LYS A 105 3.79 -25.43 3.35
N PHE A 106 4.35 -26.47 2.74
CA PHE A 106 4.40 -27.80 3.33
C PHE A 106 5.59 -28.61 2.83
N THR A 107 5.98 -29.62 3.61
CA THR A 107 6.94 -30.65 3.18
C THR A 107 6.21 -31.97 3.00
N LEU A 108 6.70 -32.78 2.05
CA LEU A 108 6.12 -34.08 1.75
C LEU A 108 7.24 -35.10 1.52
N ARG A 109 7.13 -36.25 2.18
CA ARG A 109 8.10 -37.34 2.04
C ARG A 109 7.69 -38.29 0.92
N ASP A 110 8.64 -38.61 0.05
CA ASP A 110 8.45 -39.59 -1.03
C ASP A 110 8.14 -40.98 -0.46
N CYS A 111 7.05 -41.61 -0.92
CA CYS A 111 6.63 -42.93 -0.46
C CYS A 111 7.67 -44.02 -0.78
N ASN A 112 8.42 -43.89 -1.88
CA ASN A 112 9.49 -44.82 -2.24
C ASN A 112 10.68 -44.77 -1.25
N SER A 113 10.80 -43.68 -0.49
CA SER A 113 11.81 -43.54 0.55
C SER A 113 11.41 -44.16 1.89
N ILE A 114 10.19 -44.72 1.99
CA ILE A 114 9.65 -45.32 3.21
C ILE A 114 9.51 -46.83 2.99
N PRO A 115 10.21 -47.67 3.77
CA PRO A 115 10.04 -49.12 3.69
C PRO A 115 8.63 -49.54 4.12
N TRP A 116 8.09 -50.60 3.49
CA TRP A 116 6.86 -51.31 3.91
C TRP A 116 5.51 -50.56 3.75
N VAL A 117 5.44 -49.51 2.95
CA VAL A 117 4.20 -48.69 2.79
C VAL A 117 3.55 -48.76 1.40
N VAL A 118 3.92 -49.76 0.60
CA VAL A 118 3.39 -49.91 -0.77
C VAL A 118 1.88 -50.17 -0.71
N GLY A 119 1.10 -49.29 -1.35
CA GLY A 119 -0.36 -49.39 -1.42
C GLY A 119 -1.12 -48.62 -0.34
N THR A 120 -0.49 -48.29 0.79
CA THR A 120 -1.07 -47.46 1.86
C THR A 120 -0.63 -46.01 1.75
N CYS A 121 0.65 -45.76 1.45
CA CYS A 121 1.21 -44.42 1.35
C CYS A 121 0.65 -43.61 0.18
N LYS A 122 0.46 -42.31 0.40
CA LYS A 122 0.03 -41.31 -0.58
C LYS A 122 0.97 -40.11 -0.56
N GLU A 123 1.06 -39.43 -1.69
CA GLU A 123 1.88 -38.22 -1.87
C GLU A 123 1.00 -36.99 -2.10
N THR A 124 -0.23 -37.04 -1.56
CA THR A 124 -1.21 -35.97 -1.69
C THR A 124 -2.05 -35.85 -0.43
N PHE A 125 -2.58 -34.65 -0.20
CA PHE A 125 -3.62 -34.39 0.80
C PHE A 125 -4.73 -33.57 0.14
N ASN A 126 -5.90 -33.48 0.78
CA ASN A 126 -7.03 -32.75 0.21
C ASN A 126 -7.30 -31.47 1.00
N LEU A 127 -7.59 -30.38 0.28
CA LEU A 127 -8.02 -29.11 0.85
C LEU A 127 -9.54 -28.97 0.72
N TYR A 128 -10.19 -28.53 1.80
CA TYR A 128 -11.63 -28.31 1.87
C TYR A 128 -11.97 -26.96 2.52
N TYR A 129 -13.19 -26.49 2.27
CA TYR A 129 -13.76 -25.36 3.00
C TYR A 129 -15.24 -25.57 3.35
N MET A 130 -15.72 -24.83 4.34
CA MET A 130 -17.12 -24.77 4.72
C MET A 130 -17.48 -23.36 5.19
N GLU A 131 -18.46 -22.74 4.53
CA GLU A 131 -18.98 -21.42 4.90
C GLU A 131 -19.96 -21.48 6.08
N SER A 132 -19.83 -20.56 7.03
CA SER A 132 -20.68 -20.45 8.22
C SER A 132 -21.01 -18.99 8.55
N GLU A 133 -22.25 -18.75 8.99
CA GLU A 133 -22.68 -17.47 9.58
C GLU A 133 -22.17 -17.29 11.01
N ASP A 134 -21.89 -18.39 11.72
CA ASP A 134 -21.51 -18.41 13.13
C ASP A 134 -20.10 -18.99 13.30
N ALA A 135 -19.28 -18.29 14.10
CA ALA A 135 -17.94 -18.69 14.49
C ALA A 135 -17.92 -19.86 15.48
N HIS A 136 -19.04 -20.15 16.14
CA HIS A 136 -19.18 -21.21 17.14
C HIS A 136 -19.73 -22.52 16.58
N ALA A 137 -19.65 -22.78 15.27
CA ALA A 137 -20.11 -24.06 14.71
C ALA A 137 -19.49 -25.26 15.47
N VAL A 138 -20.30 -25.90 16.32
CA VAL A 138 -19.79 -26.72 17.44
C VAL A 138 -19.38 -28.12 16.99
N LYS A 139 -20.06 -28.70 16.00
CA LYS A 139 -19.86 -30.10 15.61
C LYS A 139 -19.27 -30.23 14.21
N PHE A 140 -18.11 -30.87 14.12
CA PHE A 140 -17.47 -31.23 12.86
C PHE A 140 -18.27 -32.32 12.14
N LYS A 141 -18.57 -32.10 10.86
CA LYS A 141 -19.23 -33.04 9.96
C LYS A 141 -18.58 -32.98 8.58
N PRO A 142 -17.80 -33.99 8.17
CA PRO A 142 -17.11 -33.99 6.86
C PRO A 142 -18.02 -33.71 5.67
N THR A 143 -19.28 -34.17 5.71
CA THR A 143 -20.24 -33.98 4.61
C THR A 143 -20.66 -32.53 4.35
N GLN A 144 -20.35 -31.61 5.26
CA GLN A 144 -20.63 -30.18 5.09
C GLN A 144 -19.47 -29.42 4.41
N TYR A 145 -18.32 -30.08 4.25
CA TYR A 145 -17.14 -29.50 3.64
C TYR A 145 -17.13 -29.79 2.14
N SER A 146 -16.93 -28.73 1.37
CA SER A 146 -16.73 -28.81 -0.07
C SER A 146 -15.25 -28.98 -0.36
N LYS A 147 -14.90 -29.97 -1.19
CA LYS A 147 -13.52 -30.18 -1.63
C LYS A 147 -13.10 -29.05 -2.56
N ILE A 148 -11.96 -28.43 -2.27
CA ILE A 148 -11.33 -27.42 -3.13
C ILE A 148 -10.47 -28.15 -4.16
N ASP A 149 -9.49 -28.90 -3.68
CA ASP A 149 -8.56 -29.63 -4.55
C ASP A 149 -7.84 -30.78 -3.82
N THR A 150 -7.17 -31.62 -4.59
CA THR A 150 -6.12 -32.53 -4.13
C THR A 150 -4.77 -31.85 -4.32
N ILE A 151 -4.04 -31.62 -3.23
CA ILE A 151 -2.75 -30.95 -3.23
C ILE A 151 -1.64 -32.00 -3.32
N ALA A 152 -0.72 -31.80 -4.26
CA ALA A 152 0.49 -32.59 -4.45
C ALA A 152 1.71 -31.70 -4.24
N ALA A 153 2.86 -32.31 -3.95
CA ALA A 153 4.14 -31.62 -3.90
C ALA A 153 4.75 -31.50 -5.31
N ASP A 154 5.37 -30.36 -5.61
CA ASP A 154 6.28 -30.22 -6.76
C ASP A 154 7.61 -30.94 -6.51
N GLU A 155 8.12 -30.85 -5.26
CA GLU A 155 9.31 -31.54 -4.80
C GLU A 155 9.03 -32.33 -3.50
N SER A 156 9.32 -33.62 -3.51
CA SER A 156 9.31 -34.47 -2.32
C SER A 156 10.74 -34.73 -1.81
N PHE A 157 10.90 -34.90 -0.50
CA PHE A 157 12.19 -35.27 0.08
C PHE A 157 12.31 -36.79 0.30
N THR A 158 13.53 -37.29 0.20
CA THR A 158 13.88 -38.71 0.28
C THR A 158 14.74 -39.02 1.51
N GLN A 159 15.10 -40.29 1.69
CA GLN A 159 16.01 -40.74 2.75
C GLN A 159 17.43 -40.13 2.62
N MET A 160 17.87 -39.81 1.40
CA MET A 160 19.16 -39.15 1.16
C MET A 160 19.12 -37.70 1.65
N ASP A 161 18.04 -36.98 1.32
CA ASP A 161 17.85 -35.59 1.76
C ASP A 161 17.79 -35.46 3.29
N LEU A 162 17.17 -36.44 3.95
CA LEU A 162 17.18 -36.55 5.42
C LEU A 162 18.60 -36.72 5.99
N GLY A 163 19.47 -37.46 5.30
CA GLY A 163 20.89 -37.61 5.64
C GLY A 163 21.66 -36.30 5.58
N ASP A 164 21.31 -35.47 4.59
CA ASP A 164 21.91 -34.13 4.38
C ASP A 164 21.17 -33.01 5.13
N ARG A 165 20.13 -33.35 5.91
CA ARG A 165 19.24 -32.41 6.63
C ARG A 165 18.55 -31.38 5.71
N ILE A 166 18.25 -31.79 4.48
CA ILE A 166 17.56 -30.98 3.48
C ILE A 166 16.08 -31.35 3.52
N LEU A 167 15.23 -30.36 3.81
CA LEU A 167 13.78 -30.48 3.64
C LEU A 167 13.37 -29.72 2.38
N LYS A 168 12.45 -30.30 1.61
CA LYS A 168 11.89 -29.70 0.40
C LYS A 168 10.58 -28.99 0.73
N LEU A 169 10.62 -27.67 0.74
CA LEU A 169 9.47 -26.82 1.04
C LEU A 169 8.70 -26.51 -0.25
N ASN A 170 7.46 -26.96 -0.30
CA ASN A 170 6.52 -26.71 -1.39
C ASN A 170 5.64 -25.50 -1.07
N THR A 171 5.21 -24.77 -2.09
CA THR A 171 4.26 -23.66 -1.94
C THR A 171 3.14 -23.81 -2.95
N GLU A 172 1.92 -24.04 -2.48
CA GLU A 172 0.73 -24.21 -3.32
C GLU A 172 -0.31 -23.14 -3.00
N VAL A 173 -0.89 -22.53 -4.03
CA VAL A 173 -1.94 -21.51 -3.90
C VAL A 173 -3.22 -21.99 -4.55
N ARG A 174 -4.35 -21.90 -3.83
CA ARG A 174 -5.69 -22.21 -4.37
C ARG A 174 -6.67 -21.06 -4.18
N GLU A 175 -7.46 -20.79 -5.21
CA GLU A 175 -8.57 -19.84 -5.17
C GLU A 175 -9.82 -20.51 -4.59
N VAL A 176 -10.50 -19.80 -3.68
CA VAL A 176 -11.74 -20.27 -3.05
C VAL A 176 -12.79 -19.17 -3.12
N GLY A 177 -13.96 -19.51 -3.66
CA GLY A 177 -15.11 -18.61 -3.74
C GLY A 177 -16.03 -18.92 -4.93
N PRO A 178 -17.15 -18.18 -5.08
CA PRO A 178 -17.55 -17.03 -4.28
C PRO A 178 -17.92 -17.38 -2.83
N ILE A 179 -17.38 -16.64 -1.86
CA ILE A 179 -17.77 -16.71 -0.44
C ILE A 179 -18.89 -15.70 -0.19
N THR A 180 -20.00 -16.18 0.35
CA THR A 180 -21.24 -15.44 0.52
C THR A 180 -21.62 -15.23 1.99
N LYS A 181 -21.27 -16.16 2.87
CA LYS A 181 -21.56 -16.06 4.31
C LYS A 181 -20.54 -15.22 5.06
N LYS A 182 -20.79 -14.89 6.34
CA LYS A 182 -19.89 -14.03 7.15
C LYS A 182 -18.46 -14.57 7.35
N GLY A 183 -18.24 -15.87 7.21
CA GLY A 183 -16.92 -16.46 7.30
C GLY A 183 -16.91 -17.93 6.94
N PHE A 184 -15.78 -18.56 7.14
CA PHE A 184 -15.56 -19.94 6.70
C PHE A 184 -14.50 -20.64 7.56
N TYR A 185 -14.46 -21.96 7.44
CA TYR A 185 -13.39 -22.81 7.96
C TYR A 185 -12.67 -23.44 6.78
N LEU A 186 -11.35 -23.60 6.90
CA LEU A 186 -10.58 -24.49 6.05
C LEU A 186 -10.39 -25.82 6.76
N ALA A 187 -10.27 -26.89 5.99
CA ALA A 187 -9.90 -28.20 6.51
C ALA A 187 -8.94 -28.93 5.57
N PHE A 188 -7.99 -29.65 6.15
CA PHE A 188 -6.97 -30.44 5.49
C PHE A 188 -7.24 -31.89 5.83
N GLN A 189 -7.39 -32.73 4.80
CA GLN A 189 -7.64 -34.15 4.98
C GLN A 189 -6.45 -34.94 4.45
N ASP A 190 -5.83 -35.68 5.36
CA ASP A 190 -4.85 -36.71 5.04
C ASP A 190 -5.54 -38.07 4.85
N ILE A 191 -5.08 -38.80 3.83
CA ILE A 191 -5.54 -40.15 3.45
C ILE A 191 -4.41 -41.17 3.43
N GLY A 192 -3.28 -40.89 4.08
CA GLY A 192 -2.15 -41.80 4.24
C GLY A 192 -0.82 -41.24 3.74
N ALA A 193 -0.60 -39.93 3.86
CA ALA A 193 0.62 -39.25 3.48
C ALA A 193 1.53 -39.00 4.69
N CYS A 194 2.80 -38.67 4.40
CA CYS A 194 3.75 -38.20 5.40
C CYS A 194 4.10 -36.75 5.10
N ILE A 195 3.39 -35.83 5.75
CA ILE A 195 3.44 -34.40 5.43
C ILE A 195 3.58 -33.56 6.70
N ALA A 196 4.23 -32.40 6.56
CA ALA A 196 4.21 -31.34 7.55
C ALA A 196 3.73 -30.03 6.90
N LEU A 197 2.61 -29.51 7.39
CA LEU A 197 2.06 -28.22 7.02
C LEU A 197 2.80 -27.14 7.81
N VAL A 198 3.71 -26.44 7.12
CA VAL A 198 4.63 -25.46 7.70
C VAL A 198 3.93 -24.12 7.90
N SER A 199 3.17 -23.65 6.92
CA SER A 199 2.36 -22.44 7.08
C SER A 199 1.10 -22.43 6.21
N VAL A 200 0.10 -21.69 6.67
CA VAL A 200 -1.11 -21.38 5.91
C VAL A 200 -1.35 -19.88 5.98
N ARG A 201 -1.44 -19.26 4.81
CA ARG A 201 -1.78 -17.86 4.67
C ARG A 201 -3.03 -17.72 3.81
N VAL A 202 -4.05 -17.08 4.34
CA VAL A 202 -5.30 -16.81 3.66
C VAL A 202 -5.43 -15.31 3.47
N TYR A 203 -5.65 -14.88 2.24
CA TYR A 203 -5.77 -13.47 1.90
C TYR A 203 -6.76 -13.26 0.76
N TYR A 204 -7.24 -12.04 0.57
CA TYR A 204 -7.95 -11.64 -0.63
C TYR A 204 -7.23 -10.46 -1.29
N LYS A 205 -7.48 -10.28 -2.60
CA LYS A 205 -6.89 -9.19 -3.37
C LYS A 205 -7.82 -7.98 -3.38
N LYS A 206 -7.26 -6.77 -3.36
CA LYS A 206 -7.95 -5.48 -3.55
C LYS A 206 -7.13 -4.59 -4.46
N CYS A 207 -7.77 -3.71 -5.21
CA CYS A 207 -7.08 -2.58 -5.81
C CYS A 207 -6.98 -1.48 -4.74
N PRO A 208 -5.76 -1.10 -4.31
CA PRO A 208 -5.57 -0.21 -3.17
C PRO A 208 -5.97 1.22 -3.51
N TYR A 209 -6.30 2.02 -2.49
CA TYR A 209 -6.54 3.44 -2.65
C TYR A 209 -5.39 4.13 -3.40
N MET A 210 -5.72 4.94 -4.41
CA MET A 210 -4.71 5.72 -5.12
C MET A 210 -5.22 7.08 -5.60
N VAL A 211 -4.28 8.00 -5.82
CA VAL A 211 -4.53 9.26 -6.51
C VAL A 211 -3.86 9.19 -7.88
N ARG A 212 -4.62 9.45 -8.94
CA ARG A 212 -4.11 9.48 -10.32
C ARG A 212 -4.85 10.52 -11.13
N ASN A 213 -4.14 11.30 -11.94
CA ASN A 213 -4.72 12.37 -12.76
C ASN A 213 -5.61 13.34 -11.94
N LEU A 214 -5.16 13.68 -10.73
CA LEU A 214 -5.87 14.53 -9.75
C LEU A 214 -7.25 13.99 -9.33
N ALA A 215 -7.48 12.69 -9.46
CA ALA A 215 -8.66 11.99 -8.97
C ALA A 215 -8.27 10.91 -7.96
N MET A 216 -9.06 10.80 -6.90
CA MET A 216 -8.99 9.76 -5.88
C MET A 216 -9.81 8.54 -6.32
N PHE A 217 -9.23 7.35 -6.14
CA PHE A 217 -9.88 6.07 -6.37
C PHE A 217 -9.84 5.27 -5.07
N PRO A 218 -11.00 4.83 -4.53
CA PRO A 218 -11.06 4.11 -3.26
C PRO A 218 -10.57 2.66 -3.38
N ASP A 219 -10.24 2.06 -2.23
CA ASP A 219 -10.05 0.61 -2.12
C ASP A 219 -11.22 -0.13 -2.78
N THR A 220 -10.93 -0.99 -3.76
CA THR A 220 -11.94 -1.70 -4.54
C THR A 220 -11.66 -3.20 -4.56
N ILE A 221 -12.69 -4.01 -4.29
CA ILE A 221 -12.58 -5.46 -4.36
C ILE A 221 -12.85 -5.92 -5.79
N PRO A 222 -11.96 -6.72 -6.42
CA PRO A 222 -12.21 -7.30 -7.73
C PRO A 222 -13.46 -8.17 -7.73
N ARG A 223 -14.07 -8.34 -8.91
CA ARG A 223 -15.14 -9.31 -9.09
C ARG A 223 -14.59 -10.74 -9.04
N VAL A 224 -15.49 -11.69 -8.77
CA VAL A 224 -15.14 -13.11 -8.62
C VAL A 224 -14.76 -13.76 -9.96
N ASP A 225 -15.33 -13.29 -11.06
CA ASP A 225 -15.02 -13.79 -12.41
C ASP A 225 -13.71 -13.17 -12.93
N SER A 226 -12.73 -14.03 -13.22
CA SER A 226 -11.35 -13.63 -13.55
C SER A 226 -11.19 -12.81 -14.83
N SER A 227 -12.21 -12.78 -15.70
CA SER A 227 -12.21 -12.02 -16.95
C SER A 227 -12.86 -10.64 -16.84
N SER A 228 -13.54 -10.30 -15.74
CA SER A 228 -14.26 -9.04 -15.63
C SER A 228 -13.45 -7.96 -14.93
N LEU A 229 -13.57 -6.74 -15.47
CA LEU A 229 -12.97 -5.54 -14.90
C LEU A 229 -14.03 -4.77 -14.13
N VAL A 230 -13.68 -4.29 -12.93
CA VAL A 230 -14.55 -3.38 -12.16
C VAL A 230 -14.25 -1.96 -12.56
N GLU A 231 -15.15 -1.33 -13.31
CA GLU A 231 -15.07 0.11 -13.58
C GLU A 231 -15.28 0.92 -12.29
N VAL A 232 -14.33 1.79 -11.98
CA VAL A 232 -14.37 2.68 -10.81
C VAL A 232 -14.24 4.12 -11.30
N ARG A 233 -15.27 4.92 -11.02
CA ARG A 233 -15.23 6.37 -11.24
C ARG A 233 -14.45 7.04 -10.11
N GLY A 234 -13.45 7.81 -10.49
CA GLY A 234 -12.66 8.62 -9.55
C GLY A 234 -13.42 9.86 -9.10
N SER A 235 -13.03 10.41 -7.95
CA SER A 235 -13.51 11.71 -7.46
C SER A 235 -12.37 12.71 -7.48
N CYS A 236 -12.56 13.90 -8.05
CA CYS A 236 -11.51 14.91 -8.06
C CYS A 236 -11.03 15.23 -6.64
N ILE A 237 -9.71 15.40 -6.49
CA ILE A 237 -9.11 15.84 -5.23
C ILE A 237 -9.60 17.26 -4.88
N LYS A 238 -9.31 17.70 -3.66
CA LYS A 238 -9.62 19.06 -3.23
C LYS A 238 -8.99 20.10 -4.17
N TYR A 239 -9.74 21.15 -4.48
CA TYR A 239 -9.33 22.24 -5.38
C TYR A 239 -9.04 21.80 -6.82
N ALA A 240 -9.65 20.70 -7.25
CA ALA A 240 -9.65 20.25 -8.63
C ALA A 240 -11.08 20.10 -9.16
N GLU A 241 -11.24 20.29 -10.46
CA GLU A 241 -12.49 20.17 -11.20
C GLU A 241 -12.38 19.07 -12.26
N GLU A 242 -13.51 18.42 -12.54
CA GLU A 242 -13.59 17.38 -13.56
C GLU A 242 -13.47 18.02 -14.95
N ARG A 243 -12.42 17.64 -15.69
CA ARG A 243 -12.29 17.99 -17.12
C ARG A 243 -12.89 16.91 -18.00
N ASP A 244 -12.45 15.67 -17.74
CA ASP A 244 -12.93 14.46 -18.40
C ASP A 244 -13.20 13.44 -17.29
N THR A 245 -14.33 12.72 -17.34
CA THR A 245 -14.72 11.79 -16.27
C THR A 245 -13.61 10.79 -15.92
N PRO A 246 -12.98 10.89 -14.74
CA PRO A 246 -11.86 10.04 -14.37
C PRO A 246 -12.34 8.62 -14.06
N LYS A 247 -11.72 7.61 -14.67
CA LYS A 247 -12.04 6.20 -14.49
C LYS A 247 -10.78 5.34 -14.43
N LEU A 248 -10.85 4.30 -13.62
CA LEU A 248 -9.91 3.18 -13.59
C LEU A 248 -10.67 1.86 -13.60
N TYR A 249 -9.96 0.78 -13.94
CA TYR A 249 -10.50 -0.56 -13.95
C TYR A 249 -9.72 -1.44 -12.97
N CYS A 250 -10.40 -1.99 -11.96
CA CYS A 250 -9.79 -2.92 -11.02
C CYS A 250 -9.84 -4.34 -11.58
N GLY A 251 -8.67 -4.95 -11.80
CA GLY A 251 -8.52 -6.32 -12.31
C GLY A 251 -8.55 -7.38 -11.20
N ALA A 252 -8.77 -8.64 -11.59
CA ALA A 252 -8.84 -9.79 -10.67
C ALA A 252 -7.56 -9.95 -9.81
N ASP A 253 -6.41 -9.50 -10.32
CA ASP A 253 -5.13 -9.52 -9.61
C ASP A 253 -4.93 -8.41 -8.58
N GLY A 254 -5.92 -7.52 -8.41
CA GLY A 254 -5.80 -6.38 -7.50
C GLY A 254 -5.00 -5.21 -8.10
N ASP A 255 -4.83 -5.21 -9.43
CA ASP A 255 -4.12 -4.15 -10.15
C ASP A 255 -5.09 -3.16 -10.78
N TRP A 256 -4.72 -1.87 -10.71
CA TRP A 256 -5.40 -0.81 -11.44
C TRP A 256 -4.95 -0.75 -12.89
N LEU A 257 -5.92 -0.81 -13.79
CA LEU A 257 -5.73 -0.81 -15.24
C LEU A 257 -6.35 0.44 -15.88
N VAL A 258 -5.87 0.76 -17.09
CA VAL A 258 -6.34 1.80 -18.04
C VAL A 258 -6.91 3.06 -17.37
N PRO A 259 -6.08 4.10 -17.13
CA PRO A 259 -6.58 5.41 -16.71
C PRO A 259 -7.29 6.11 -17.86
N LEU A 260 -8.53 6.52 -17.63
CA LEU A 260 -9.31 7.38 -18.53
C LEU A 260 -9.69 8.66 -17.78
N GLY A 261 -9.80 9.76 -18.52
CA GLY A 261 -10.16 11.06 -17.98
C GLY A 261 -9.18 11.62 -16.96
N ARG A 262 -9.50 12.82 -16.46
CA ARG A 262 -8.70 13.54 -15.47
C ARG A 262 -9.47 14.67 -14.82
N CYS A 263 -8.99 15.05 -13.65
CA CYS A 263 -9.27 16.35 -13.08
C CYS A 263 -8.15 17.34 -13.43
N VAL A 264 -8.44 18.62 -13.24
CA VAL A 264 -7.50 19.73 -13.37
C VAL A 264 -7.65 20.63 -12.16
N CYS A 265 -6.58 21.24 -11.67
CA CYS A 265 -6.70 22.18 -10.57
C CYS A 265 -7.62 23.34 -10.94
N SER A 266 -8.48 23.74 -10.00
CA SER A 266 -9.35 24.90 -10.11
C SER A 266 -8.52 26.18 -10.30
N VAL A 267 -9.19 27.24 -10.76
CA VAL A 267 -8.55 28.56 -10.90
C VAL A 267 -7.94 28.99 -9.56
N GLY A 268 -6.69 29.45 -9.60
CA GLY A 268 -5.92 29.82 -8.40
C GLY A 268 -5.05 28.71 -7.83
N TYR A 269 -5.14 27.47 -8.36
CA TYR A 269 -4.35 26.33 -7.92
C TYR A 269 -3.41 25.81 -9.01
N GLU A 270 -2.34 25.13 -8.60
CA GLU A 270 -1.45 24.37 -9.47
C GLU A 270 -1.18 22.96 -8.98
N GLU A 271 -0.94 22.05 -9.93
CA GLU A 271 -0.62 20.66 -9.66
C GLU A 271 0.83 20.55 -9.17
N VAL A 272 1.00 20.17 -7.91
CA VAL A 272 2.28 19.91 -7.25
C VAL A 272 2.17 18.56 -6.55
N ASP A 273 3.01 17.60 -6.96
CA ASP A 273 3.07 16.23 -6.41
C ASP A 273 1.71 15.52 -6.29
N GLY A 274 0.85 15.66 -7.32
CA GLY A 274 -0.48 15.02 -7.34
C GLY A 274 -1.50 15.68 -6.41
N SER A 275 -1.21 16.89 -5.92
CA SER A 275 -2.10 17.74 -5.14
C SER A 275 -2.31 19.10 -5.82
N CYS A 276 -3.40 19.80 -5.52
CA CYS A 276 -3.63 21.16 -5.97
C CYS A 276 -3.28 22.14 -4.85
N GLN A 277 -2.27 22.98 -5.08
CA GLN A 277 -1.77 23.98 -4.12
C GLN A 277 -2.04 25.39 -4.63
N ASP A 278 -2.27 26.34 -3.72
CA ASP A 278 -2.52 27.72 -4.09
C ASP A 278 -1.31 28.30 -4.85
N ARG A 279 -1.57 28.84 -6.04
CA ARG A 279 -0.58 29.64 -6.77
C ARG A 279 -0.43 30.97 -6.05
N MET A 280 0.66 31.16 -5.31
CA MET A 280 0.94 32.46 -4.68
C MET A 280 1.21 33.57 -5.71
N SER A 281 1.55 33.21 -6.95
CA SER A 281 1.85 34.09 -8.08
C SER A 281 0.70 34.19 -9.11
N ALA A 282 -0.46 34.67 -8.63
CA ALA A 282 -1.63 35.19 -9.36
C ALA A 282 -2.46 34.21 -10.24
N HIS A 283 -3.77 34.48 -10.36
CA HIS A 283 -4.56 34.39 -11.63
C HIS A 283 -5.95 35.04 -11.49
N SER A 284 -6.04 36.30 -11.90
CA SER A 284 -7.24 37.06 -12.32
C SER A 284 -6.91 38.54 -12.55
N LEU A 285 -5.67 38.97 -12.27
CA LEU A 285 -5.20 40.31 -12.57
C LEU A 285 -5.33 40.60 -14.07
N GLU A 286 -5.62 41.85 -14.43
CA GLU A 286 -5.77 42.26 -15.83
C GLU A 286 -4.50 41.98 -16.66
N ILE A 287 -3.29 41.94 -16.06
CA ILE A 287 -2.04 41.63 -16.79
C ILE A 287 -2.06 40.22 -17.42
N GLU A 288 -2.62 39.23 -16.72
CA GLU A 288 -2.74 37.84 -17.16
C GLU A 288 -4.06 37.57 -17.87
N SER A 289 -5.19 38.02 -17.31
CA SER A 289 -6.50 37.82 -17.94
C SER A 289 -6.65 38.55 -19.28
N GLY A 290 -6.03 39.72 -19.44
CA GLY A 290 -5.99 40.48 -20.69
C GLY A 290 -5.16 39.82 -21.81
N ARG A 291 -4.25 38.89 -21.46
CA ARG A 291 -3.45 38.10 -22.42
C ARG A 291 -4.30 36.98 -23.05
N HIS A 292 -5.15 36.34 -22.24
CA HIS A 292 -5.92 35.15 -22.62
C HIS A 292 -7.40 35.42 -22.94
N ARG A 293 -7.82 36.68 -22.93
CA ARG A 293 -9.16 37.11 -23.31
C ARG A 293 -9.42 36.82 -24.79
N GLN A 294 -10.67 36.48 -25.12
CA GLN A 294 -11.15 36.21 -26.49
C GLN A 294 -10.83 37.37 -27.45
N THR A 295 -10.84 38.60 -26.94
CA THR A 295 -10.29 39.80 -27.58
C THR A 295 -9.03 40.23 -26.84
N TYR A 296 -7.88 40.15 -27.50
CA TYR A 296 -6.59 40.57 -26.95
C TYR A 296 -6.62 42.03 -26.49
N LYS A 297 -6.19 42.28 -25.24
CA LYS A 297 -5.93 43.64 -24.74
C LYS A 297 -4.43 43.93 -24.77
N PRO A 298 -3.97 45.04 -25.39
CA PRO A 298 -2.60 45.53 -25.27
C PRO A 298 -2.18 45.69 -23.80
N ARG A 299 -0.90 45.49 -23.49
CA ARG A 299 -0.38 45.46 -22.12
C ARG A 299 -0.75 46.73 -21.36
N GLU A 300 -0.54 47.89 -21.98
CA GLU A 300 -0.83 49.23 -21.49
C GLU A 300 -2.29 49.46 -21.07
N ASN A 301 -3.23 48.65 -21.57
CA ASN A 301 -4.66 48.77 -21.27
C ASN A 301 -5.15 47.75 -20.23
N ARG A 302 -4.25 46.98 -19.62
CA ARG A 302 -4.55 45.98 -18.59
C ARG A 302 -4.53 46.62 -17.21
N LEU A 303 -5.39 47.62 -17.03
CA LEU A 303 -5.41 48.50 -15.87
C LEU A 303 -6.19 47.89 -14.70
N CYS A 304 -5.76 48.18 -13.48
CA CYS A 304 -6.42 47.77 -12.25
C CYS A 304 -7.84 48.35 -12.17
N GLN A 305 -8.84 47.48 -12.10
CA GLN A 305 -10.25 47.87 -11.97
C GLN A 305 -10.68 48.11 -10.52
N HIS A 306 -9.73 48.02 -9.59
CA HIS A 306 -9.98 48.06 -8.14
C HIS A 306 -9.40 49.30 -7.46
N CYS A 307 -8.85 50.25 -8.24
CA CYS A 307 -8.44 51.56 -7.75
C CYS A 307 -8.47 52.60 -8.88
N ASP A 308 -8.45 53.89 -8.52
CA ASP A 308 -8.55 55.00 -9.48
C ASP A 308 -7.18 55.50 -9.97
N GLN A 309 -6.10 54.74 -9.74
CA GLN A 309 -4.74 55.17 -10.09
C GLN A 309 -4.38 55.00 -11.57
N GLY A 310 -5.21 54.28 -12.34
CA GLY A 310 -4.92 53.98 -13.75
C GLY A 310 -3.62 53.18 -13.95
N ALA A 311 -3.20 52.43 -12.93
CA ALA A 311 -1.98 51.60 -12.98
C ALA A 311 -2.26 50.23 -13.62
N LEU A 312 -1.22 49.59 -14.15
CA LEU A 312 -1.30 48.20 -14.63
C LEU A 312 -1.63 47.26 -13.46
N GLU A 313 -2.55 46.33 -13.68
CA GLU A 313 -2.85 45.31 -12.67
C GLU A 313 -1.86 44.13 -12.81
N ASP A 314 -0.64 44.32 -12.32
CA ASP A 314 0.36 43.26 -12.13
C ASP A 314 0.55 42.90 -10.65
N GLU A 315 1.41 41.92 -10.35
CA GLU A 315 1.64 41.42 -9.00
C GLU A 315 2.22 42.51 -8.08
N VAL A 316 3.07 43.38 -8.63
CA VAL A 316 3.63 44.52 -7.91
C VAL A 316 2.51 45.48 -7.51
N HIS A 317 1.67 45.89 -8.46
CA HIS A 317 0.57 46.78 -8.15
C HIS A 317 -0.41 46.14 -7.17
N PHE A 318 -0.80 44.88 -7.41
CA PHE A 318 -1.76 44.15 -6.58
C PHE A 318 -1.27 43.98 -5.14
N LEU A 319 -0.02 43.53 -4.94
CA LEU A 319 0.50 43.16 -3.62
C LEU A 319 1.23 44.30 -2.91
N LEU A 320 1.78 45.29 -3.62
CA LEU A 320 2.66 46.30 -3.01
C LEU A 320 2.09 47.73 -3.06
N GLN A 321 1.27 48.07 -4.05
CA GLN A 321 0.95 49.49 -4.32
C GLN A 321 -0.54 49.84 -4.19
N CYS A 322 -1.43 48.97 -4.68
CA CYS A 322 -2.86 49.27 -4.83
C CYS A 322 -3.50 49.74 -3.50
N PRO A 323 -4.21 50.88 -3.49
CA PRO A 323 -4.82 51.44 -2.28
C PRO A 323 -5.89 50.55 -1.65
N LYS A 324 -6.63 49.77 -2.45
CA LYS A 324 -7.69 48.86 -1.96
C LYS A 324 -7.17 47.89 -0.88
N TYR A 325 -5.91 47.46 -1.00
CA TYR A 325 -5.30 46.47 -0.10
C TYR A 325 -4.39 47.09 0.97
N SER A 326 -4.38 48.42 1.11
CA SER A 326 -3.48 49.15 2.02
C SER A 326 -3.55 48.68 3.48
N ALA A 327 -4.75 48.48 4.02
CA ALA A 327 -4.93 48.02 5.40
C ALA A 327 -4.41 46.58 5.64
N LEU A 328 -4.64 45.68 4.67
CA LEU A 328 -4.11 44.32 4.72
C LEU A 328 -2.59 44.34 4.63
N ARG A 329 -2.06 45.14 3.69
CA ARG A 329 -0.62 45.32 3.49
C ARG A 329 0.06 45.81 4.76
N GLU A 330 -0.48 46.85 5.41
CA GLU A 330 0.07 47.38 6.67
C GLU A 330 0.10 46.30 7.76
N THR A 331 -1.00 45.57 7.95
CA THR A 331 -1.11 44.52 8.97
C THR A 331 -0.10 43.39 8.75
N HIS A 332 -0.01 42.87 7.52
CA HIS A 332 0.87 41.73 7.23
C HIS A 332 2.33 42.15 7.09
N PHE A 333 2.62 43.36 6.63
CA PHE A 333 4.00 43.86 6.53
C PHE A 333 4.61 44.07 7.91
N GLN A 334 3.85 44.53 8.90
CA GLN A 334 4.31 44.58 10.30
C GLN A 334 4.69 43.18 10.81
N ARG A 335 3.89 42.16 10.48
CA ARG A 335 4.18 40.77 10.87
C ARG A 335 5.40 40.21 10.12
N LEU A 336 5.59 40.56 8.85
CA LEU A 336 6.78 40.17 8.07
C LEU A 336 8.03 40.87 8.59
N SER A 337 7.97 42.14 8.99
CA SER A 337 9.08 42.86 9.62
C SER A 337 9.55 42.27 10.94
N ALA A 338 8.69 41.52 11.64
CA ALA A 338 9.09 40.78 12.84
C ALA A 338 9.92 39.53 12.52
N LEU A 339 9.85 39.00 11.30
CA LEU A 339 10.58 37.81 10.85
C LEU A 339 11.79 38.14 9.98
N ILE A 340 11.67 39.19 9.16
CA ILE A 340 12.69 39.64 8.22
C ILE A 340 13.07 41.06 8.62
N PRO A 341 14.27 41.26 9.20
CA PRO A 341 14.79 42.59 9.50
C PRO A 341 14.76 43.47 8.25
N ASP A 342 14.42 44.75 8.41
CA ASP A 342 14.40 45.73 7.33
C ASP A 342 13.41 45.40 6.18
N PHE A 343 12.43 44.53 6.39
CA PHE A 343 11.44 44.18 5.36
C PHE A 343 10.72 45.40 4.76
N THR A 344 10.50 46.47 5.51
CA THR A 344 9.84 47.69 5.02
C THR A 344 10.75 48.56 4.17
N SER A 345 12.07 48.48 4.35
CA SER A 345 13.06 49.32 3.65
C SER A 345 13.71 48.63 2.45
N ILE A 346 13.53 47.32 2.27
CA ILE A 346 14.00 46.62 1.05
C ILE A 346 13.22 47.02 -0.21
N GLU A 347 13.89 46.83 -1.36
CA GLU A 347 13.37 47.07 -2.70
C GLU A 347 12.08 46.29 -3.00
N GLU A 348 11.18 46.87 -3.80
CA GLU A 348 9.88 46.25 -4.15
C GLU A 348 10.03 44.87 -4.78
N THR A 349 11.00 44.68 -5.68
CA THR A 349 11.29 43.37 -6.29
C THR A 349 11.62 42.31 -5.24
N ARG A 350 12.39 42.69 -4.21
CA ARG A 350 12.76 41.77 -3.13
C ARG A 350 11.57 41.48 -2.21
N LYS A 351 10.75 42.49 -1.90
CA LYS A 351 9.49 42.29 -1.16
C LYS A 351 8.58 41.32 -1.90
N LEU A 352 8.49 41.45 -3.23
CA LEU A 352 7.66 40.59 -4.06
C LEU A 352 8.11 39.12 -3.96
N HIS A 353 9.40 38.82 -4.11
CA HIS A 353 9.92 37.46 -3.95
C HIS A 353 9.58 36.83 -2.58
N ILE A 354 9.69 37.61 -1.50
CA ILE A 354 9.34 37.17 -0.14
C ILE A 354 7.82 36.91 -0.02
N ILE A 355 6.99 37.80 -0.57
CA ILE A 355 5.52 37.67 -0.54
C ILE A 355 5.02 36.54 -1.44
N LEU A 356 5.76 36.21 -2.50
CA LEU A 356 5.48 35.06 -3.36
C LEU A 356 6.01 33.74 -2.78
N GLY A 357 6.58 33.77 -1.57
CA GLY A 357 6.95 32.58 -0.82
C GLY A 357 8.31 31.98 -1.17
N GLU A 358 9.22 32.75 -1.77
CA GLU A 358 10.58 32.29 -2.06
C GLU A 358 11.46 32.21 -0.80
N GLU A 359 10.98 32.73 0.34
CA GLU A 359 11.67 32.63 1.64
C GLU A 359 10.83 31.91 2.68
N GLU A 360 11.35 30.76 3.14
CA GLU A 360 10.70 29.87 4.11
C GLU A 360 10.10 30.57 5.34
N PRO A 361 10.80 31.48 6.06
CA PRO A 361 10.23 32.09 7.27
C PRO A 361 8.98 32.93 6.98
N ALA A 362 8.83 33.45 5.75
CA ALA A 362 7.71 34.30 5.38
C ALA A 362 6.53 33.54 4.77
N VAL A 363 6.73 32.32 4.23
CA VAL A 363 5.74 31.58 3.42
C VAL A 363 4.33 31.59 4.03
N LYS A 364 4.20 31.29 5.33
CA LYS A 364 2.89 31.21 5.98
C LYS A 364 2.18 32.56 6.06
N ILE A 365 2.91 33.63 6.36
CA ILE A 365 2.34 34.98 6.47
C ILE A 365 2.04 35.52 5.07
N SER A 366 2.96 35.31 4.15
CA SER A 366 2.82 35.62 2.72
C SER A 366 1.57 34.98 2.12
N ALA A 367 1.37 33.67 2.33
CA ALA A 367 0.18 32.96 1.85
C ALA A 367 -1.12 33.53 2.43
N GLN A 368 -1.14 33.84 3.74
CA GLN A 368 -2.30 34.50 4.38
C GLN A 368 -2.60 35.85 3.75
N TYR A 369 -1.58 36.69 3.56
CA TYR A 369 -1.70 38.01 2.96
C TYR A 369 -2.26 37.93 1.53
N VAL A 370 -1.65 37.10 0.68
CA VAL A 370 -2.07 36.91 -0.72
C VAL A 370 -3.52 36.41 -0.78
N THR A 371 -3.89 35.46 0.07
CA THR A 371 -5.25 34.90 0.15
C THR A 371 -6.27 35.98 0.54
N GLU A 372 -5.98 36.80 1.56
CA GLU A 372 -6.88 37.87 2.00
C GLU A 372 -7.03 38.98 0.95
N CYS A 373 -5.96 39.32 0.22
CA CYS A 373 -6.02 40.23 -0.91
C CYS A 373 -6.94 39.70 -2.02
N HIS A 374 -6.82 38.42 -2.38
CA HIS A 374 -7.71 37.80 -3.36
C HIS A 374 -9.17 37.75 -2.89
N ARG A 375 -9.41 37.49 -1.60
CA ARG A 375 -10.76 37.51 -1.01
C ARG A 375 -11.38 38.90 -1.07
N LEU A 376 -10.62 39.94 -0.73
CA LEU A 376 -11.07 41.34 -0.80
C LEU A 376 -11.24 41.81 -2.26
N ARG A 377 -10.49 41.24 -3.20
CA ARG A 377 -10.66 41.54 -4.63
C ARG A 377 -12.01 41.07 -5.17
N GLY A 378 -12.50 39.92 -4.69
CA GLY A 378 -13.79 39.33 -5.09
C GLY A 378 -15.03 39.99 -4.48
N THR A 379 -14.86 40.94 -3.54
CA THR A 379 -15.92 41.83 -3.02
C THR A 379 -15.86 43.17 -3.73
#